data_AF-K1MSG3-F1
#
_entry.id   AF-K1MSG3-F1
#
_cell.length_a   1.000
_cell.length_b   1.000
_cell.length_c   1.000
_cell.angle_alpha   90.00
_cell.angle_beta   90.00
_cell.angle_gamma   90.00
#
_symmetry.space_group_name_H-M   'P 1'
#
loop_
_entity.id
_entity.type
_entity.pdbx_description
1 polymer ?
#
loop_
_entity_poly.entity_id
_entity_poly.type
_entity_poly.pdbx_seq_one_letter_code
_entity_poly.pdbx_strand_id
1 'polypeptide(L)'
;MKSEEELHKLVEKVIDDFAAWDEDERYKEPEKELRQLLEDSKVLGFIMYTRLSDILGWHHRMLTEAKEERTLTAKEEVLLNDMDAVHDLMERTMDEENGRL
;
A
#
# COMPACT_ATOMS: atom_id res chain seq x y z
N MET A 1 -2.87 14.63 10.75
CA MET A 1 -1.57 14.24 11.34
C MET A 1 -0.57 14.14 10.22
N LYS A 2 0.69 14.58 10.40
CA LYS A 2 1.67 14.58 9.30
C LYS A 2 1.88 13.17 8.70
N SER A 3 1.88 12.16 9.55
CA SER A 3 2.06 10.73 9.19
C SER A 3 0.88 10.19 8.36
N GLU A 4 -0.36 10.59 8.67
CA GLU A 4 -1.56 10.20 7.91
C GLU A 4 -1.57 10.80 6.50
N GLU A 5 -1.20 12.08 6.36
CA GLU A 5 -1.09 12.73 5.04
C GLU A 5 0.01 12.11 4.18
N GLU A 6 1.12 11.69 4.80
CA GLU A 6 2.19 10.96 4.12
C GLU A 6 1.71 9.57 3.67
N LEU A 7 0.90 8.88 4.49
CA LEU A 7 0.36 7.56 4.17
C LEU A 7 -0.62 7.64 3.00
N HIS A 8 -1.52 8.62 3.00
CA HIS A 8 -2.42 8.89 1.88
C HIS A 8 -1.65 9.03 0.55
N LYS A 9 -0.61 9.86 0.51
CA LYS A 9 0.19 10.07 -0.72
C LYS A 9 0.88 8.81 -1.19
N LEU A 10 1.35 7.98 -0.26
CA LEU A 10 2.05 6.77 -0.62
C LEU A 10 1.08 5.68 -1.13
N VAL A 11 -0.11 5.59 -0.55
CA VAL A 11 -1.18 4.73 -1.06
C VAL A 11 -1.65 5.20 -2.44
N GLU A 12 -1.78 6.50 -2.68
CA GLU A 12 -2.06 7.06 -4.01
C GLU A 12 -1.00 6.65 -5.04
N LYS A 13 0.28 6.70 -4.66
CA LYS A 13 1.38 6.25 -5.53
C LYS A 13 1.26 4.76 -5.88
N VAL A 14 0.99 3.90 -4.90
CA VAL A 14 0.81 2.45 -5.13
C VAL A 14 -0.38 2.18 -6.06
N ILE A 15 -1.47 2.95 -5.93
CA ILE A 15 -2.62 2.88 -6.84
C ILE A 15 -2.22 3.26 -8.27
N ASP A 16 -1.44 4.34 -8.43
CA ASP A 16 -0.97 4.78 -9.75
C ASP A 16 -0.04 3.74 -10.40
N ASP A 17 0.82 3.09 -9.59
CA ASP A 17 1.67 2.00 -10.05
C ASP A 17 0.84 0.78 -10.51
N PHE A 18 -0.19 0.38 -9.73
CA PHE A 18 -1.13 -0.66 -10.15
C PHE A 18 -1.88 -0.31 -11.43
N ALA A 19 -2.37 0.92 -11.55
CA ALA A 19 -3.09 1.40 -12.73
C ALA A 19 -2.19 1.44 -13.98
N ALA A 20 -0.88 1.69 -13.80
CA ALA A 20 0.09 1.66 -14.89
C ALA A 20 0.33 0.24 -15.46
N TRP A 21 -0.14 -0.81 -14.76
CA TRP A 21 -0.12 -2.21 -15.20
C TRP A 21 -1.51 -2.73 -15.59
N ASP A 22 -2.34 -1.92 -16.28
CA ASP A 22 -3.66 -2.33 -16.81
C ASP A 22 -3.64 -3.65 -17.60
N GLU A 23 -2.53 -4.01 -18.25
CA GLU A 23 -2.45 -5.28 -18.98
C GLU A 23 -2.41 -6.51 -18.07
N ASP A 24 -2.09 -6.36 -16.79
CA ASP A 24 -1.97 -7.44 -15.82
C ASP A 24 -3.15 -7.46 -14.83
N GLU A 25 -4.05 -8.42 -15.03
CA GLU A 25 -5.26 -8.58 -14.22
C GLU A 25 -4.99 -8.74 -12.72
N ARG A 26 -3.76 -9.16 -12.33
CA ARG A 26 -3.37 -9.33 -10.92
C ARG A 26 -3.43 -8.03 -10.12
N TYR A 27 -3.34 -6.86 -10.77
CA TYR A 27 -3.31 -5.56 -10.08
C TYR A 27 -4.64 -4.81 -10.11
N LYS A 28 -5.61 -5.23 -10.95
CA LYS A 28 -6.88 -4.51 -11.16
C LYS A 28 -7.79 -4.51 -9.94
N GLU A 29 -7.96 -5.67 -9.31
CA GLU A 29 -8.80 -5.80 -8.12
C GLU A 29 -8.22 -5.03 -6.92
N PRO A 30 -6.93 -5.20 -6.58
CA PRO A 30 -6.26 -4.40 -5.54
C PRO A 30 -6.30 -2.90 -5.81
N GLU A 31 -6.07 -2.45 -7.05
CA GLU A 31 -6.20 -1.03 -7.43
C GLU A 31 -7.57 -0.50 -7.04
N LYS A 32 -8.63 -1.21 -7.42
CA LYS A 32 -10.00 -0.83 -7.12
C LYS A 32 -10.27 -0.82 -5.61
N GLU A 33 -9.80 -1.82 -4.88
CA GLU A 33 -9.96 -1.89 -3.42
C GLU A 33 -9.23 -0.75 -2.70
N LEU A 34 -8.00 -0.41 -3.12
CA LEU A 34 -7.23 0.72 -2.58
C LEU A 34 -7.90 2.06 -2.90
N ARG A 35 -8.44 2.25 -4.10
CA ARG A 35 -9.22 3.45 -4.45
C ARG A 35 -10.45 3.58 -3.56
N GLN A 36 -11.18 2.49 -3.33
CA GLN A 36 -12.33 2.50 -2.42
C GLN A 36 -11.90 2.83 -0.99
N LEU A 37 -10.79 2.27 -0.52
CA LEU A 37 -10.24 2.57 0.81
C LEU A 37 -9.90 4.06 0.97
N LEU A 38 -9.35 4.71 -0.06
CA LEU A 38 -9.09 6.17 -0.04
C LEU A 38 -10.37 7.01 -0.08
N GLU A 39 -11.43 6.55 -0.75
CA GLU A 39 -12.72 7.25 -0.70
C GLU A 39 -13.36 7.11 0.69
N ASP A 40 -13.29 5.92 1.28
CA ASP A 40 -13.80 5.67 2.63
C ASP A 40 -13.02 6.49 3.68
N SER A 41 -11.70 6.65 3.51
CA SER A 41 -10.88 7.44 4.43
C SER A 41 -11.22 8.93 4.42
N LYS A 42 -11.75 9.49 3.31
CA LYS A 42 -12.26 10.87 3.30
C LYS A 42 -13.47 11.06 4.22
N VAL A 43 -14.26 10.00 4.42
CA VAL A 43 -15.43 10.02 5.33
C VAL A 43 -14.99 9.77 6.77
N LEU A 44 -14.06 8.83 6.97
CA LEU A 44 -13.59 8.41 8.29
C LEU A 44 -12.55 9.37 8.89
N GLY A 45 -11.83 10.11 8.06
CA GLY A 45 -10.71 10.98 8.45
C GLY A 45 -9.38 10.25 8.65
N PHE A 46 -9.32 8.94 8.37
CA PHE A 46 -8.12 8.10 8.45
C PHE A 46 -8.24 6.86 7.55
N ILE A 47 -7.12 6.27 7.17
CA ILE A 47 -7.05 5.00 6.44
C ILE A 47 -7.15 3.82 7.40
N MET A 48 -8.05 2.87 7.13
CA MET A 48 -8.18 1.66 7.93
C MET A 48 -7.02 0.68 7.66
N TYR A 49 -6.04 0.63 8.56
CA TYR A 49 -4.80 -0.14 8.41
C TYR A 49 -4.99 -1.64 8.24
N THR A 50 -5.95 -2.24 8.93
CA THR A 50 -6.27 -3.67 8.76
C THR A 50 -6.67 -3.96 7.33
N ARG A 51 -7.51 -3.11 6.73
CA ARG A 51 -7.94 -3.26 5.34
C ARG A 51 -6.81 -2.98 4.35
N LEU A 52 -5.98 -1.97 4.61
CA LEU A 52 -4.81 -1.68 3.78
C LEU A 52 -3.86 -2.89 3.73
N SER A 53 -3.59 -3.50 4.88
CA SER A 53 -2.75 -4.70 5.01
C SER A 53 -3.38 -5.90 4.31
N ASP A 54 -4.69 -6.11 4.42
CA ASP A 54 -5.39 -7.18 3.71
C ASP A 54 -5.26 -7.05 2.18
N ILE A 55 -5.40 -5.83 1.65
CA ILE A 55 -5.32 -5.57 0.21
C ILE A 55 -3.89 -5.78 -0.31
N LEU A 56 -2.89 -5.22 0.38
CA LEU A 56 -1.50 -5.23 -0.09
C LEU A 56 -0.76 -6.53 0.27
N GLY A 57 -1.19 -7.26 1.29
CA GLY A 57 -0.41 -8.35 1.90
C GLY A 57 -0.14 -9.51 0.95
N TRP A 58 -1.07 -9.86 0.06
CA TRP A 58 -0.83 -10.90 -0.94
C TRP A 58 0.20 -10.46 -1.98
N HIS A 59 0.08 -9.23 -2.51
CA HIS A 59 1.02 -8.69 -3.49
C HIS A 59 2.41 -8.53 -2.90
N HIS A 60 2.51 -8.02 -1.67
CA HIS A 60 3.77 -7.88 -0.96
C HIS A 60 4.49 -9.22 -0.83
N ARG A 61 3.78 -10.29 -0.42
CA ARG A 61 4.33 -11.65 -0.36
C ARG A 61 4.80 -12.12 -1.73
N MET A 62 3.95 -12.02 -2.75
CA MET A 62 4.24 -12.49 -4.10
C MET A 62 5.49 -11.81 -4.68
N LEU A 63 5.64 -10.49 -4.48
CA LEU A 63 6.80 -9.74 -4.93
C LEU A 63 8.06 -10.08 -4.13
N THR A 64 7.92 -10.33 -2.83
CA THR A 64 9.03 -10.78 -1.98
C THR A 64 9.56 -12.14 -2.44
N GLU A 65 8.67 -13.09 -2.72
CA GLU A 65 9.03 -14.40 -3.27
C GLU A 65 9.74 -14.25 -4.64
N ALA A 66 9.20 -13.41 -5.53
CA ALA A 66 9.84 -13.10 -6.82
C ALA A 66 11.22 -12.43 -6.66
N LYS A 67 11.43 -11.63 -5.61
CA LYS A 67 12.74 -11.04 -5.27
C LYS A 67 13.76 -12.10 -4.89
N GLU A 68 13.36 -13.04 -4.04
CA GLU A 68 14.20 -14.15 -3.60
C GLU A 68 14.59 -15.05 -4.78
N GLU A 69 13.66 -15.27 -5.71
CA GLU A 69 13.90 -16.01 -6.95
C GLU A 69 14.66 -15.19 -8.03
N ARG A 70 14.89 -13.89 -7.80
CA ARG A 70 15.52 -12.94 -8.75
C ARG A 70 14.76 -12.83 -10.08
N THR A 71 13.44 -12.91 -10.03
CA THR A 71 12.54 -12.84 -11.18
C THR A 71 11.78 -11.51 -11.26
N LEU A 72 11.93 -10.63 -10.26
CA LEU A 72 11.35 -9.29 -10.29
C LEU A 72 11.87 -8.47 -11.47
N THR A 73 10.95 -7.79 -12.13
CA THR A 73 11.29 -6.67 -13.00
C THR A 73 11.67 -5.45 -12.17
N ALA A 74 12.44 -4.52 -12.75
CA ALA A 74 12.80 -3.27 -12.07
C ALA A 74 11.57 -2.45 -11.63
N LYS A 75 10.45 -2.57 -12.35
CA LYS A 75 9.19 -1.92 -11.99
C LYS A 75 8.55 -2.54 -10.76
N GLU A 76 8.54 -3.87 -10.68
CA GLU A 76 8.01 -4.59 -9.52
C GLU A 76 8.92 -4.43 -8.29
N GLU A 77 10.24 -4.23 -8.45
CA GLU A 77 11.12 -3.83 -7.35
C GLU A 77 10.75 -2.47 -6.76
N VAL A 78 10.41 -1.48 -7.60
CA VAL A 78 9.94 -0.17 -7.14
C VAL A 78 8.64 -0.31 -6.36
N LEU A 79 7.68 -1.07 -6.88
CA LEU A 79 6.41 -1.34 -6.19
C LEU A 79 6.63 -1.95 -4.80
N LEU A 80 7.48 -2.97 -4.72
CA LEU A 80 7.77 -3.65 -3.46
C LEU A 80 8.36 -2.67 -2.44
N ASN A 81 9.30 -1.82 -2.85
CA ASN A 81 9.86 -0.79 -1.97
C ASN A 81 8.81 0.23 -1.50
N ASP A 82 7.85 0.58 -2.36
CA ASP A 82 6.76 1.48 -1.98
C ASP A 82 5.79 0.80 -1.01
N MET A 83 5.49 -0.48 -1.20
CA MET A 83 4.70 -1.27 -0.23
C MET A 83 5.41 -1.41 1.12
N ASP A 84 6.73 -1.62 1.13
CA ASP A 84 7.54 -1.62 2.36
C ASP A 84 7.43 -0.27 3.08
N ALA A 85 7.54 0.84 2.35
CA ALA A 85 7.39 2.18 2.92
C ALA A 85 5.96 2.44 3.46
N VAL A 86 4.92 1.87 2.84
CA VAL A 86 3.55 1.92 3.36
C VAL A 86 3.48 1.21 4.70
N HIS A 87 4.03 0.01 4.79
CA HIS A 87 4.03 -0.79 6.02
C HIS A 87 4.76 -0.07 7.16
N ASP A 88 5.97 0.45 6.91
CA ASP A 88 6.76 1.20 7.91
C ASP A 88 6.00 2.43 8.44
N LEU A 89 5.27 3.13 7.55
CA LEU A 89 4.51 4.31 7.94
C LEU A 89 3.24 3.97 8.71
N MET A 90 2.58 2.86 8.39
CA MET A 90 1.46 2.34 9.18
C MET A 90 1.91 2.00 10.61
N GLU A 91 3.02 1.27 10.76
CA GLU A 91 3.57 0.89 12.07
C GLU A 91 3.90 2.14 12.90
N ARG A 92 4.62 3.10 12.31
CA ARG A 92 4.95 4.36 12.98
C ARG A 92 3.72 5.17 13.38
N THR A 93 2.69 5.22 12.54
CA THR A 93 1.49 5.99 12.87
C THR A 93 0.70 5.33 14.00
N MET A 94 0.64 4.00 14.03
CA MET A 94 0.08 3.26 15.17
C MET A 94 0.84 3.50 16.47
N ASP A 95 2.18 3.50 16.42
CA ASP A 95 3.02 3.77 17.59
C ASP A 95 2.86 5.20 18.11
N GLU A 96 2.77 6.18 17.20
CA GLU A 96 2.54 7.59 17.53
C GLU A 96 1.16 7.80 18.18
N GLU A 97 0.14 7.05 17.77
CA GLU A 97 -1.19 7.09 18.39
C GLU A 97 -1.23 6.38 19.75
N ASN A 98 -0.63 5.20 19.85
CA ASN A 98 -0.57 4.42 21.09
C ASN A 98 0.26 5.10 22.19
N GLY A 99 1.33 5.82 21.83
CA GLY A 99 2.16 6.59 22.76
C GLY A 99 1.57 7.93 23.20
N ARG A 100 0.44 8.35 22.61
CA ARG A 100 -0.29 9.60 22.95
C ARG A 100 -1.49 9.38 23.87
N LEU A 101 -1.81 8.12 24.20
CA LEU A 101 -2.83 7.74 25.19
C LEU A 101 -2.25 7.72 26.61
#